data_AF-A0A7C8D0M8-F1
#
_entry.id   AF-A0A7C8D0M8-F1
#
_cell.length_a   1.000
_cell.length_b   1.000
_cell.length_c   1.000
_cell.angle_alpha   90.00
_cell.angle_beta   90.00
_cell.angle_gamma   90.00
#
_symmetry.space_group_name_H-M   'P 1'
#
loop_
_entity.id
_entity.type
_entity.pdbx_description
1 polymer ?
#
loop_
_entity_poly.entity_id
_entity_poly.type
_entity_poly.pdbx_seq_one_letter_code
_entity_poly.pdbx_strand_id
1 'polypeptide(L)'
;MTSNQHPSTRIEVSHTASPGLSREQRAAIDQPIEHAAGLPGECYTSAEWARIERETVLASAWTCVGYCHDLALGAVRPVDLLGLPLVIVRDETGNARVFHNVCRHRGHRLVTEEGVRRKVIR
;
A
#
# COMPACT_ATOMS: atom_id res chain seq x y z
N MET A 1 15.30 -19.67 -16.75
CA MET A 1 15.16 -19.53 -15.30
C MET A 1 15.95 -18.31 -14.86
N THR A 2 15.43 -17.11 -15.12
CA THR A 2 16.11 -15.86 -14.75
C THR A 2 15.79 -15.56 -13.29
N SER A 3 16.82 -15.62 -12.45
CA SER A 3 16.81 -15.25 -11.05
C SER A 3 16.22 -13.85 -10.89
N ASN A 4 15.08 -13.76 -10.19
CA ASN A 4 14.40 -12.50 -9.90
C ASN A 4 15.16 -11.82 -8.74
N GLN A 5 16.34 -11.29 -9.03
CA GLN A 5 17.09 -10.45 -8.10
C GLN A 5 16.43 -9.07 -8.04
N HIS A 6 15.32 -9.01 -7.30
CA HIS A 6 14.83 -7.72 -6.85
C HIS A 6 15.70 -7.29 -5.68
N PRO A 7 16.34 -6.11 -5.72
CA PRO A 7 17.13 -5.64 -4.59
C PRO A 7 16.19 -5.56 -3.39
N SER A 8 16.48 -6.34 -2.36
CA SER A 8 15.87 -6.18 -1.04
C SER A 8 16.33 -4.85 -0.49
N THR A 9 15.71 -3.75 -0.94
CA THR A 9 15.85 -2.45 -0.31
C THR A 9 15.38 -2.63 1.13
N ARG A 10 16.34 -2.67 2.05
CA ARG A 10 16.05 -2.61 3.48
C ARG A 10 15.40 -1.24 3.69
N ILE A 11 14.11 -1.24 3.94
CA ILE A 11 13.39 -0.01 4.24
C ILE A 11 13.78 0.36 5.65
N GLU A 12 14.67 1.35 5.79
CA GLU A 12 14.96 1.96 7.07
C GLU A 12 13.73 2.78 7.47
N VAL A 13 12.97 2.27 8.44
CA VAL A 13 11.82 2.97 8.99
C VAL A 13 12.35 4.14 9.82
N SER A 14 12.44 5.32 9.20
CA SER A 14 12.74 6.54 9.93
C SER A 14 11.57 6.82 10.87
N HIS A 15 11.84 6.75 12.18
CA HIS A 15 10.89 7.09 13.23
C HIS A 15 10.64 8.61 13.20
N THR A 16 9.84 9.09 12.26
CA THR A 16 9.27 10.43 12.38
C THR A 16 8.22 10.42 13.49
N ALA A 17 8.24 11.46 14.32
CA ALA A 17 7.52 11.55 15.57
C ALA A 17 6.02 11.21 15.41
N SER A 18 5.60 10.09 16.01
CA SER A 18 4.18 9.78 16.22
C SER A 18 3.53 10.89 17.05
N PRO A 19 2.21 11.11 16.96
CA PRO A 19 1.48 11.87 17.96
C PRO A 19 1.81 11.31 19.35
N GLY A 20 1.91 12.22 20.31
CA GLY A 20 2.56 11.98 21.60
C GLY A 20 1.82 10.99 22.48
N LEU A 21 1.98 9.68 22.22
CA LEU A 21 1.78 8.67 23.25
C LEU A 21 2.65 9.03 24.44
N SER A 22 2.03 9.12 25.62
CA SER A 22 2.75 9.37 26.86
C SER A 22 3.77 8.26 27.09
N ARG A 23 4.80 8.55 27.91
CA ARG A 23 5.79 7.53 28.29
C ARG A 23 5.14 6.31 28.95
N GLU A 24 4.09 6.53 29.74
CA GLU A 24 3.34 5.48 30.40
C GLU A 24 2.57 4.61 29.41
N GLN A 25 1.88 5.24 28.44
CA GLN A 25 1.16 4.50 27.40
C GLN A 25 2.13 3.63 26.58
N ARG A 26 3.27 4.16 26.17
CA ARG A 26 4.31 3.39 25.47
C ARG A 26 4.82 2.23 26.31
N ALA A 27 5.15 2.47 27.58
CA ALA A 27 5.64 1.45 28.48
C ALA A 27 4.61 0.32 28.71
N ALA A 28 3.31 0.63 28.69
CA ALA A 28 2.25 -0.35 28.80
C ALA A 28 2.04 -1.16 27.50
N ILE A 29 2.24 -0.55 26.33
CA ILE A 29 2.16 -1.22 25.02
C ILE A 29 3.35 -2.16 24.82
N ASP A 30 4.56 -1.75 25.22
CA ASP A 30 5.80 -2.48 24.98
C ASP A 30 6.03 -3.67 25.94
N GLN A 31 5.06 -4.02 26.80
CA GLN A 31 5.13 -5.19 27.68
C GLN A 31 5.03 -6.51 26.87
N PRO A 32 5.40 -7.66 27.48
CA PRO A 32 5.06 -8.96 26.93
C PRO A 32 3.56 -9.08 26.62
N ILE A 33 3.20 -9.83 25.58
CA ILE A 33 1.84 -9.85 25.03
C ILE A 33 0.78 -10.28 26.05
N GLU A 34 1.18 -11.02 27.08
CA GLU A 34 0.33 -11.45 28.20
C GLU A 34 -0.09 -10.30 29.12
N HIS A 35 0.68 -9.20 29.12
CA HIS A 35 0.52 -8.03 29.99
C HIS A 35 0.42 -6.71 29.22
N ALA A 36 0.57 -6.73 27.89
CA ALA A 36 0.51 -5.55 27.05
C ALA A 36 -0.88 -4.92 27.03
N ALA A 37 -0.90 -3.59 27.14
CA ALA A 37 -2.10 -2.80 26.87
C ALA A 37 -2.27 -2.59 25.36
N GLY A 38 -3.53 -2.49 24.92
CA GLY A 38 -3.85 -2.05 23.56
C GLY A 38 -3.46 -0.58 23.34
N LEU A 39 -3.48 -0.15 22.07
CA LEU A 39 -3.31 1.26 21.74
C LEU A 39 -4.47 2.09 22.33
N PRO A 40 -4.25 3.37 22.67
CA PRO A 40 -5.32 4.28 23.03
C PRO A 40 -6.42 4.34 21.96
N GLY A 41 -7.67 4.55 22.38
CA GLY A 41 -8.83 4.55 21.47
C GLY A 41 -8.70 5.51 20.29
N GLU A 42 -8.06 6.66 20.51
CA GLU A 42 -7.80 7.67 19.46
C GLU A 42 -6.95 7.14 18.30
N CYS A 43 -6.09 6.14 18.51
CA CYS A 43 -5.27 5.54 17.45
C CYS A 43 -6.13 4.85 16.39
N TYR A 44 -7.37 4.47 16.74
CA TYR A 44 -8.29 3.77 15.83
C TYR A 44 -9.28 4.70 15.13
N THR A 45 -9.53 5.89 15.68
CA THR A 45 -10.60 6.78 15.20
C THR A 45 -10.08 8.13 14.69
N SER A 46 -8.86 8.53 15.06
CA SER A 46 -8.30 9.82 14.64
C SER A 46 -7.77 9.78 13.21
N ALA A 47 -8.19 10.76 12.41
CA ALA A 47 -7.66 10.97 11.07
C ALA A 47 -6.15 11.31 11.07
N GLU A 48 -5.65 11.94 12.14
CA GLU A 48 -4.22 12.25 12.28
C GLU A 48 -3.40 10.98 12.48
N TRP A 49 -3.86 10.08 13.36
CA TRP A 49 -3.22 8.78 13.58
C TRP A 49 -3.24 7.94 12.30
N ALA A 50 -4.37 7.88 11.58
CA ALA A 50 -4.47 7.19 10.30
C ALA A 50 -3.51 7.75 9.23
N ARG A 51 -3.35 9.08 9.17
CA ARG A 51 -2.41 9.74 8.24
C ARG A 51 -0.97 9.32 8.53
N ILE A 52 -0.60 9.24 9.81
CA ILE A 52 0.76 8.91 10.24
C ILE A 52 1.06 7.43 10.04
N GLU A 53 0.13 6.54 10.36
CA GLU A 53 0.25 5.12 10.05
C GLU A 53 0.46 4.89 8.55
N ARG A 54 -0.35 5.57 7.71
CA ARG A 54 -0.19 5.53 6.26
C ARG A 54 1.21 5.95 5.83
N GLU A 55 1.74 7.05 6.37
CA GLU A 55 3.02 7.62 5.93
C GLU A 55 4.26 6.87 6.45
N THR A 56 4.17 6.28 7.65
CA THR A 56 5.34 5.73 8.36
C THR A 56 5.41 4.22 8.38
N VAL A 57 4.27 3.53 8.29
CA VAL A 57 4.20 2.07 8.34
C VAL A 57 3.80 1.52 6.99
N LEU A 58 2.67 1.98 6.44
CA LEU A 58 2.06 1.31 5.29
C LEU A 58 2.67 1.73 3.95
N ALA A 59 2.98 3.02 3.75
CA ALA A 59 3.61 3.51 2.52
C ALA A 59 5.01 2.95 2.30
N SER A 60 5.69 2.59 3.38
CA SER A 60 7.02 1.99 3.37
C SER A 60 6.98 0.47 3.53
N ALA A 61 5.83 -0.18 3.35
CA ALA A 61 5.71 -1.63 3.45
C ALA A 61 5.24 -2.26 2.13
N TRP A 62 5.62 -3.52 1.93
CA TRP A 62 5.02 -4.34 0.88
C TRP A 62 3.57 -4.63 1.24
N THR A 63 2.64 -4.19 0.39
CA THR A 63 1.20 -4.43 0.57
C THR A 63 0.66 -5.29 -0.57
N CYS A 64 -0.07 -6.36 -0.21
CA CYS A 64 -0.78 -7.18 -1.19
C CYS A 64 -1.98 -6.42 -1.74
N VAL A 65 -2.05 -6.26 -3.07
CA VAL A 65 -3.15 -5.58 -3.78
C VAL A 65 -4.00 -6.52 -4.65
N GLY A 66 -3.71 -7.82 -4.61
CA GLY A 66 -4.52 -8.87 -5.24
C GLY A 66 -3.68 -9.98 -5.89
N TYR A 67 -4.37 -10.94 -6.50
CA TYR A 67 -3.74 -12.13 -7.09
C TYR A 67 -3.70 -12.08 -8.62
N CYS A 68 -2.62 -12.60 -9.20
CA CYS A 68 -2.47 -12.65 -10.65
C CYS A 68 -3.51 -13.57 -11.32
N HIS A 69 -3.95 -14.63 -10.64
CA HIS A 69 -4.88 -15.60 -11.22
C HIS A 69 -6.32 -15.07 -11.32
N ASP A 70 -6.69 -14.06 -10.52
CA ASP A 70 -7.99 -13.38 -10.61
C ASP A 70 -8.13 -12.52 -11.87
N LEU A 71 -6.99 -12.17 -12.49
CA LEU A 71 -6.94 -11.25 -13.62
C LEU A 71 -6.84 -12.05 -14.92
N ALA A 72 -7.71 -11.78 -15.89
CA ALA A 72 -7.55 -12.29 -17.24
C ALA A 72 -6.25 -11.74 -17.89
N LEU A 73 -5.77 -12.43 -18.94
CA LEU A 73 -4.67 -11.89 -19.76
C LEU A 73 -5.14 -10.59 -20.43
N GLY A 74 -4.29 -9.56 -20.39
CA GLY A 74 -4.63 -8.21 -20.86
C GLY A 74 -5.53 -7.42 -19.91
N ALA A 75 -5.81 -7.90 -18.70
CA ALA A 75 -6.68 -7.20 -17.76
C ALA A 75 -6.00 -5.97 -17.15
N VAL A 76 -6.81 -4.94 -16.92
CA VAL A 76 -6.50 -3.80 -16.07
C VAL A 76 -7.52 -3.74 -14.94
N ARG A 77 -7.06 -3.54 -13.70
CA ARG A 77 -7.94 -3.43 -12.53
C ARG A 77 -7.52 -2.23 -11.67
N PRO A 78 -8.38 -1.21 -11.50
CA PRO A 78 -8.09 -0.11 -10.59
C PRO A 78 -8.16 -0.59 -9.14
N VAL A 79 -7.24 -0.10 -8.30
CA VAL A 79 -7.21 -0.36 -6.86
C VAL A 79 -6.94 0.95 -6.14
N ASP A 80 -7.60 1.19 -5.02
CA ASP A 80 -7.27 2.30 -4.13
C ASP A 80 -6.55 1.74 -2.90
N LEU A 81 -5.30 2.17 -2.71
CA LEU A 81 -4.51 1.78 -1.55
C LEU A 81 -4.27 3.01 -0.68
N LEU A 82 -5.03 3.14 0.41
CA LEU A 82 -4.87 4.24 1.39
C LEU A 82 -5.01 5.64 0.76
N GLY A 83 -5.93 5.78 -0.21
CA GLY A 83 -6.15 7.01 -0.98
C GLY A 83 -5.19 7.18 -2.16
N LEU A 84 -4.28 6.22 -2.40
CA LEU A 84 -3.39 6.22 -3.56
C LEU A 84 -4.07 5.46 -4.71
N PRO A 85 -4.44 6.13 -5.82
CA PRO A 85 -5.00 5.45 -6.97
C PRO A 85 -3.91 4.64 -7.69
N LEU A 86 -4.11 3.32 -7.73
CA LEU A 86 -3.26 2.35 -8.41
C LEU A 86 -4.04 1.63 -9.51
N VAL A 87 -3.31 1.03 -10.45
CA VAL A 87 -3.87 0.14 -11.47
C VAL A 87 -2.96 -1.08 -11.60
N ILE A 88 -3.55 -2.25 -11.45
CA ILE A 88 -2.91 -3.53 -11.75
C ILE A 88 -3.09 -3.81 -13.24
N VAL A 89 -2.02 -4.23 -13.90
CA VAL A 89 -2.02 -4.61 -15.32
C VAL A 89 -1.44 -6.00 -15.45
N ARG A 90 -2.19 -6.92 -16.04
CA ARG A 90 -1.69 -8.25 -16.46
C ARG A 90 -1.55 -8.26 -17.97
N ASP A 91 -0.34 -8.39 -18.48
CA ASP A 91 -0.11 -8.40 -19.93
C ASP A 91 -0.51 -9.75 -20.58
N GLU A 92 -0.51 -9.81 -21.92
CA GLU A 92 -0.86 -11.02 -22.68
C GLU A 92 0.16 -12.15 -22.50
N THR A 93 1.38 -11.84 -22.03
CA THR A 93 2.41 -12.83 -21.69
C THR A 93 2.28 -13.34 -20.25
N GLY A 94 1.32 -12.82 -19.49
CA GLY A 94 1.00 -13.22 -18.13
C GLY A 94 1.72 -12.44 -17.03
N ASN A 95 2.57 -11.46 -17.34
CA ASN A 95 3.25 -10.67 -16.31
C ASN A 95 2.30 -9.64 -15.70
N ALA A 96 2.31 -9.54 -14.36
CA ALA A 96 1.57 -8.52 -13.64
C ALA A 96 2.48 -7.36 -13.22
N ARG A 97 1.95 -6.14 -13.32
CA ARG A 97 2.60 -4.89 -12.89
C ARG A 97 1.59 -3.98 -12.22
N VAL A 98 2.06 -3.07 -11.38
CA VAL A 98 1.21 -2.07 -10.72
C VAL A 98 1.80 -0.68 -10.99
N PHE A 99 0.93 0.26 -11.34
CA PHE A 99 1.31 1.65 -11.61
C PHE A 99 0.40 2.61 -10.84
N HIS A 100 0.85 3.85 -10.64
CA HIS A 100 -0.07 4.93 -10.28
C HIS A 100 -1.10 5.11 -11.40
N ASN A 101 -2.37 5.09 -11.02
CA ASN A 101 -3.49 5.28 -11.93
C ASN A 101 -3.77 6.77 -12.14
N VAL A 102 -2.74 7.49 -12.57
CA VAL A 102 -2.75 8.94 -12.76
C VAL A 102 -1.99 9.26 -14.04
N CYS A 103 -2.64 9.97 -14.96
CA CYS A 103 -2.04 10.43 -16.19
C CYS A 103 -0.94 11.47 -15.89
N ARG A 104 0.29 11.23 -16.36
CA ARG A 104 1.43 12.14 -16.16
C ARG A 104 1.25 13.54 -16.78
N HIS A 105 0.32 13.71 -17.71
CA HIS A 105 0.10 15.00 -18.37
C HIS A 105 -0.85 15.91 -17.60
N ARG A 106 -1.99 15.40 -17.13
CA ARG A 106 -3.05 16.23 -16.53
C ARG A 106 -3.64 15.68 -15.22
N GLY A 107 -3.04 14.64 -14.64
CA GLY A 107 -3.47 14.12 -13.35
C GLY A 107 -4.79 13.35 -13.34
N HIS A 108 -5.38 13.05 -14.51
CA HIS A 108 -6.64 12.32 -14.58
C HIS A 108 -6.46 10.82 -14.27
N ARG A 109 -7.47 10.17 -13.68
CA ARG A 109 -7.49 8.70 -13.52
C ARG A 109 -7.55 8.04 -14.91
N LEU A 110 -6.71 7.04 -15.14
CA LEU A 110 -6.57 6.37 -16.45
C LEU A 110 -7.57 5.22 -16.61
N VAL A 111 -7.82 4.49 -15.53
CA VAL A 111 -8.73 3.34 -15.50
C VAL A 111 -9.73 3.55 -14.38
N THR A 112 -11.02 3.60 -14.72
CA THR A 112 -12.12 3.71 -13.75
C THR A 112 -12.81 2.38 -13.48
N GLU A 113 -12.75 1.46 -14.44
CA GLU A 113 -13.41 0.16 -14.40
C GLU A 113 -12.45 -0.95 -14.81
N GLU A 114 -12.63 -2.13 -14.21
CA GLU A 114 -11.89 -3.32 -14.59
C GLU A 114 -12.25 -3.79 -16.00
N GLY A 115 -11.28 -4.34 -16.72
CA GLY A 115 -11.55 -4.99 -18.00
C GLY A 115 -10.30 -5.31 -18.80
N VAL A 116 -10.47 -5.92 -19.97
CA VAL A 116 -9.36 -6.27 -20.86
C VAL A 116 -8.99 -5.08 -21.76
N ARG A 117 -7.70 -4.75 -21.87
CA ARG A 117 -7.13 -3.68 -22.69
C ARG A 117 -5.85 -4.16 -23.37
N ARG A 118 -5.77 -4.10 -24.71
CA ARG A 118 -4.69 -4.78 -25.48
C ARG A 118 -3.48 -3.91 -25.84
N LYS A 119 -3.60 -2.58 -25.88
CA LYS A 119 -2.54 -1.73 -26.48
C LYS A 119 -2.22 -0.44 -25.74
N VAL A 120 -3.23 0.38 -25.42
CA VAL A 120 -3.01 1.69 -24.80
C VAL A 120 -4.12 2.00 -23.82
N ILE A 121 -3.73 2.41 -22.62
CA ILE A 121 -4.61 3.05 -21.63
C ILE A 121 -4.43 4.56 -21.86
N ARG A 122 -5.51 5.28 -22.19
CA ARG A 122 -5.50 6.74 -22.41
C ARG A 122 -6.44 7.41 -21.44
#